data_AF-A0A4P1R2S0-F1
#
_entry.id   AF-A0A4P1R2S0-F1
#
_cell.length_a   1.000
_cell.length_b   1.000
_cell.length_c   1.000
_cell.angle_alpha   90.00
_cell.angle_beta   90.00
_cell.angle_gamma   90.00
#
_symmetry.space_group_name_H-M   'P 1'
#
loop_
_entity.id
_entity.type
_entity.pdbx_description
1 polymer ?
#
loop_
_entity_poly.entity_id
_entity_poly.type
_entity_poly.pdbx_seq_one_letter_code
_entity_poly.pdbx_strand_id
1 'polypeptide(L)' 'MRCMQIALLCVQENSGDRPSMLKFDSMFKNDGAVISTPKVPGFSSKKKEHEEETSDSGIKYSSINDVTVSQLTPR' A
#
# COMPACT_ATOMS: atom_id res chain seq x y z
N MET A 1 6.24 -12.88 9.37
CA MET A 1 6.47 -11.44 9.06
C MET A 1 6.89 -11.17 7.61
N ARG A 2 7.53 -12.12 6.92
CA ARG A 2 7.98 -12.01 5.52
C ARG A 2 6.87 -11.66 4.51
N CYS A 3 5.77 -12.42 4.56
CA CYS A 3 4.64 -12.23 3.64
C CYS A 3 4.03 -10.83 3.73
N MET A 4 4.01 -10.23 4.93
CA MET A 4 3.54 -8.85 5.11
C MET A 4 4.47 -7.85 4.42
N GLN A 5 5.79 -7.99 4.58
CA GLN A 5 6.75 -7.10 3.91
C GLN A 5 6.64 -7.22 2.38
N ILE A 6 6.54 -8.44 1.86
CA ILE A 6 6.37 -8.67 0.41
C ILE A 6 5.04 -8.08 -0.08
N ALA A 7 3.93 -8.32 0.64
CA ALA A 7 2.63 -7.75 0.29
C ALA A 7 2.65 -6.21 0.27
N LEU A 8 3.33 -5.59 1.24
CA LEU A 8 3.49 -4.13 1.30
C LEU A 8 4.38 -3.59 0.16
N LEU A 9 5.40 -4.34 -0.29
CA LEU A 9 6.20 -3.97 -1.46
C LEU A 9 5.39 -4.03 -2.76
N CYS A 10 4.39 -4.91 -2.87
CA CYS A 10 3.53 -5.00 -4.05
C CYS A 10 2.60 -3.80 -4.24
N VAL A 11 2.32 -3.04 -3.18
CA VAL A 11 1.38 -1.90 -3.17
C VAL A 11 2.08 -0.55 -2.97
N GLN A 12 3.38 -0.49 -3.29
CA GLN A 12 4.15 0.75 -3.22
C GLN A 12 3.61 1.81 -4.19
N GLU A 13 3.67 3.06 -3.75
CA GLU A 13 3.27 4.23 -4.56
C GLU A 13 4.09 4.30 -5.86
N ASN A 14 5.42 4.26 -5.72
CA ASN A 14 6.35 4.21 -6.84
C ASN A 14 6.33 2.82 -7.50
N SER A 15 6.13 2.79 -8.82
CA SER A 15 6.12 1.54 -9.60
C SER A 15 7.46 0.81 -9.58
N GLY A 16 8.58 1.55 -9.54
CA GLY A 16 9.92 0.98 -9.47
C GLY A 16 10.27 0.31 -8.14
N ASP A 17 9.52 0.63 -7.07
CA ASP A 17 9.69 -0.01 -5.76
C ASP A 17 8.92 -1.35 -5.65
N ARG A 18 8.04 -1.65 -6.62
CA ARG A 18 7.30 -2.90 -6.67
C ARG A 18 8.20 -4.04 -7.16
N PRO A 19 8.17 -5.21 -6.52
CA PRO A 19 8.97 -6.34 -6.95
C PRO A 19 8.45 -6.86 -8.30
N SER A 20 9.38 -7.16 -9.21
CA SER A 20 9.04 -7.94 -10.42
C SER A 20 8.59 -9.35 -10.02
N MET A 21 7.90 -10.06 -10.92
CA MET A 21 7.43 -11.41 -10.58
C MET A 21 8.55 -12.40 -10.25
N LEU A 22 9.70 -12.26 -10.93
CA LEU A 22 10.89 -13.05 -10.62
C LEU A 22 11.47 -12.71 -9.25
N LYS A 23 11.51 -11.42 -8.91
CA LYS A 23 12.02 -10.95 -7.61
C LYS A 23 11.08 -11.36 -6.47
N PHE A 24 9.77 -11.27 -6.67
CA PHE A 24 8.76 -11.78 -5.75
C PHE A 24 8.96 -13.27 -5.50
N ASP A 25 9.09 -14.09 -6.55
CA ASP A 25 9.25 -15.54 -6.44
C ASP A 25 10.53 -15.93 -5.70
N SER A 26 11.65 -15.25 -6.00
CA SER A 26 12.92 -15.43 -5.28
C SER A 26 12.80 -15.03 -3.81
N MET A 27 12.19 -13.88 -3.53
CA MET A 27 11.96 -13.41 -2.16
C MET A 27 10.97 -14.30 -1.42
N PHE A 28 10.01 -14.93 -2.08
CA PHE A 28 9.02 -15.80 -1.45
C PHE A 28 9.59 -17.19 -1.15
N LYS A 29 10.36 -17.77 -2.07
CA LYS A 29 10.90 -19.12 -1.94
C LYS A 29 12.15 -19.22 -1.06
N ASN A 30 12.94 -18.16 -0.97
CA ASN A 30 14.18 -18.16 -0.19
C ASN A 30 13.98 -17.47 1.16
N ASP A 31 13.83 -18.25 2.23
CA ASP A 31 13.68 -17.73 3.60
C ASP A 31 14.89 -16.92 4.11
N GLY A 32 16.06 -17.04 3.48
CA GLY A 32 17.24 -16.24 3.79
C GLY A 32 17.37 -14.95 2.96
N ALA A 33 16.51 -14.69 1.98
CA ALA A 33 16.69 -13.51 1.13
C ALA A 33 16.39 -12.22 1.89
N VAL A 34 17.27 -11.22 1.72
CA VAL A 34 17.11 -9.89 2.32
C VAL A 34 15.95 -9.17 1.66
N ILE A 35 14.97 -8.75 2.47
CA ILE A 35 13.81 -7.98 2.02
C ILE A 35 13.98 -6.53 2.44
N SER A 36 13.88 -5.63 1.47
CA SER A 36 13.87 -4.20 1.74
C SER A 36 12.63 -3.81 2.55
N THR A 37 12.81 -2.91 3.52
CA THR A 37 11.70 -2.36 4.29
C THR A 37 10.73 -1.63 3.34
N PRO A 38 9.43 -1.97 3.34
CA PRO A 38 8.44 -1.30 2.50
C PRO A 38 8.31 0.19 2.90
N LYS A 39 8.21 1.09 1.92
CA LYS A 39 7.86 2.49 2.18
C LYS A 39 6.34 2.61 2.35
N VAL A 40 5.86 3.82 2.62
CA VAL A 40 4.44 4.13 2.76
C VAL A 40 3.69 3.69 1.47
N PRO A 41 2.67 2.82 1.57
CA PRO A 41 1.87 2.42 0.42
C PRO A 41 1.17 3.63 -0.22
N GLY A 42 0.97 3.61 -1.53
CA GLY A 42 0.33 4.73 -2.24
C GLY A 42 -1.13 5.02 -1.81
N PHE A 43 -1.75 4.08 -1.10
CA PHE A 43 -3.09 4.21 -0.52
C PHE A 43 -3.09 4.51 0.98
N SER A 44 -1.93 4.77 1.58
CA SER A 44 -1.88 5.10 3.00
C SER A 44 -2.56 6.44 3.22
N SER A 45 -3.62 6.46 4.04
CA SER A 45 -4.36 7.66 4.44
C SER A 45 -3.52 8.67 5.25
N LYS A 46 -2.22 8.45 5.38
CA LYS A 46 -1.30 9.43 5.93
C LYS A 46 -1.24 10.59 4.96
N LYS A 47 -2.05 11.62 5.23
CA LYS A 47 -1.76 12.98 4.79
C LYS A 47 -0.26 13.19 5.01
N LYS A 48 0.45 13.69 4.02
CA LYS A 48 1.76 14.31 4.21
C LYS A 48 1.53 15.57 5.05
N GLU A 49 1.20 15.40 6.32
CA GLU A 49 1.36 16.44 7.31
C GLU A 49 2.86 16.51 7.48
N HIS A 50 3.38 17.61 6.93
CA HIS A 50 4.73 18.10 7.14
C HIS A 50 5.14 17.82 8.58
N GLU A 51 6.40 17.40 8.77
CA GLU A 51 7.02 17.18 10.07
C GLU A 51 6.87 18.43 10.94
N GLU A 52 5.80 18.53 11.71
CA GLU A 52 5.68 19.40 12.86
C GLU A 52 4.98 18.61 13.95
N GLU A 53 5.73 18.33 15.00
CA GLU A 53 5.26 17.74 16.22
C GLU A 53 4.06 18.55 16.76
N THR A 54 2.94 17.90 17.07
CA THR A 54 2.12 18.19 18.26
C THR A 54 0.87 17.30 18.33
N SER A 55 0.82 16.53 19.43
CA SER A 55 -0.33 16.32 20.32
C SER A 55 -1.74 16.15 19.73
N ASP A 56 -2.24 14.92 19.91
CA ASP A 56 -3.60 14.54 20.36
C ASP A 56 -4.87 15.10 19.69
N SER A 57 -5.85 14.19 19.63
CA SER A 57 -7.28 14.37 19.40
C SER A 57 -7.79 14.51 17.95
N GLY A 58 -8.50 13.46 17.51
CA GLY A 58 -9.53 13.58 16.49
C GLY A 58 -9.50 12.53 15.40
N ILE A 59 -9.83 11.27 15.72
CA ILE A 59 -10.24 10.34 14.66
C ILE A 59 -11.60 10.84 14.11
N LYS A 60 -11.55 11.58 13.01
CA LYS A 60 -12.76 11.93 12.25
C LYS A 60 -13.10 10.75 11.35
N TYR A 61 -13.91 9.82 11.86
CA TYR A 61 -14.56 8.82 11.00
C TYR A 61 -15.53 9.55 10.07
N SER A 62 -15.25 9.55 8.77
CA SER A 62 -16.20 9.97 7.75
C SER A 62 -16.38 8.80 6.80
N SER A 63 -17.53 8.14 6.89
CA SER A 63 -17.94 7.11 5.94
C SER A 63 -18.45 7.81 4.68
N ILE A 64 -17.71 7.70 3.57
CA ILE A 64 -18.12 8.22 2.27
C ILE A 64 -18.56 7.02 1.44
N ASN A 65 -19.86 6.78 1.37
CA ASN A 65 -20.45 5.72 0.56
C ASN A 65 -20.85 6.24 -0.82
N ASP A 66 -19.91 6.87 -1.55
CA ASP A 66 -20.15 7.32 -2.92
C ASP A 66 -19.94 6.15 -3.90
N VAL A 67 -20.96 5.30 -4.04
CA VAL A 67 -21.00 4.25 -5.07
C VAL A 67 -21.72 4.79 -6.31
N THR A 68 -21.00 4.91 -7.42
CA THR A 68 -21.61 5.21 -8.73
C THR A 68 -21.86 3.90 -9.48
N VAL A 69 -23.13 3.61 -9.77
CA VAL A 69 -23.54 2.42 -10.54
C VAL A 69 -23.70 2.81 -12.01
N SER A 70 -22.94 2.18 -12.91
CA SER A 70 -23.09 2.32 -14.36
C SER A 70 -23.87 1.15 -14.94
N GLN A 71 -24.86 1.41 -15.78
CA GLN A 71 -25.60 0.38 -16.52
C GLN A 71 -24.95 0.14 -17.89
N LEU A 72 -24.72 -1.13 -18.23
CA LEU A 72 -24.24 -1.55 -19.54
C LEU A 72 -25.44 -1.78 -20.46
N THR A 73 -25.47 -1.14 -21.63
CA THR A 73 -26.45 -1.44 -22.68
C THR A 73 -25.90 -2.46 -23.67
N PRO A 74 -26.72 -3.40 -24.16
CA PRO A 74 -26.34 -4.32 -25.25
C PRO A 74 -25.99 -3.56 -26.53
N ARG A 75 -25.13 -4.16 -27.35
CA ARG A 75 -24.68 -3.59 -28.63
C ARG A 75 -25.51 -4.12 -29.80
#